data_AF-A0A2A5M3U0-F1
#
_entry.id   AF-A0A2A5M3U0-F1
#
_cell.length_a   1.000
_cell.length_b   1.000
_cell.length_c   1.000
_cell.angle_alpha   90.00
_cell.angle_beta   90.00
_cell.angle_gamma   90.00
#
_symmetry.space_group_name_H-M   'P 1'
#
loop_
_entity.id
_entity.type
_entity.pdbx_description
1 polymer ?
#
loop_
_entity_poly.entity_id
_entity_poly.type
_entity_poly.pdbx_seq_one_letter_code
_entity_poly.pdbx_strand_id
1 'polypeptide(L)'
;LKIQSLDTDEEFFLNTYDIEKIGLNPDESSLSYNDLGFEAFSLLREYFFMPHKFNFLRINNLDILNNCQGRTINIEFKFSKPFPANCIFRKELFSLSMTPIINIFAKSAEPLINNHKKDSYRIFVDRSQPKAYEIIQTLQVKAHNS
;
A
#
# COMPACT_ATOMS: atom_id res chain seq x y z
N LEU A 1 11.38 0.13 22.94
CA LEU A 1 9.93 0.39 22.95
C LEU A 1 9.35 -0.28 24.18
N LYS A 2 8.61 0.44 25.02
CA LYS A 2 7.98 -0.16 26.21
C LYS A 2 6.53 -0.52 25.88
N ILE A 3 6.09 -1.71 26.26
CA ILE A 3 4.70 -2.14 26.21
C ILE A 3 4.26 -2.43 27.63
N GLN A 4 3.10 -1.91 28.05
CA GLN A 4 2.56 -2.12 29.39
C GLN A 4 1.12 -2.59 29.29
N SER A 5 0.78 -3.67 29.99
CA SER A 5 -0.61 -4.05 30.22
C SER A 5 -1.27 -3.05 31.15
N LEU A 6 -2.42 -2.51 30.75
CA LEU A 6 -3.21 -1.60 31.58
C LEU A 6 -4.03 -2.33 32.64
N ASP A 7 -4.28 -3.62 32.46
CA ASP A 7 -5.11 -4.40 33.36
C ASP A 7 -4.28 -5.05 34.49
N THR A 8 -3.00 -5.34 34.21
CA THR A 8 -2.14 -6.16 35.09
C THR A 8 -0.81 -5.50 35.45
N ASP A 9 -0.51 -4.33 34.89
CA ASP A 9 0.77 -3.61 35.04
C ASP A 9 2.02 -4.41 34.59
N GLU A 10 1.82 -5.52 33.87
CA GLU A 10 2.92 -6.28 33.26
C GLU A 10 3.64 -5.43 32.21
N GLU A 11 4.97 -5.39 32.29
CA GLU A 11 5.82 -4.63 31.38
C GLU A 11 6.63 -5.55 30.46
N PHE A 12 6.65 -5.19 29.19
CA PHE A 12 7.39 -5.88 28.14
C PHE A 12 8.24 -4.87 27.37
N PHE A 13 9.40 -5.29 26.90
CA PHE A 13 10.35 -4.41 26.22
C PHE A 13 10.74 -5.00 24.88
N LEU A 14 10.56 -4.19 23.82
CA LEU A 14 11.06 -4.48 22.48
C LEU A 14 12.25 -3.58 22.16
N ASN A 15 13.17 -4.11 21.36
CA ASN A 15 14.30 -3.36 20.84
C ASN A 15 13.85 -2.38 19.75
N THR A 16 14.67 -1.38 19.47
CA THR A 16 14.37 -0.44 18.36
C THR A 16 14.42 -1.10 16.99
N TYR A 17 15.17 -2.20 16.85
CA TYR A 17 15.23 -3.00 15.62
C TYR A 17 13.94 -3.78 15.33
N ASP A 18 13.04 -3.89 16.31
CA ASP A 18 11.72 -4.51 16.13
C ASP A 18 10.72 -3.52 15.50
N ILE A 19 11.11 -2.25 15.30
CA ILE A 19 10.29 -1.25 14.61
C ILE A 19 10.82 -1.10 13.19
N GLU A 20 10.00 -1.49 12.22
CA GLU A 20 10.33 -1.46 10.80
C GLU A 20 9.46 -0.42 10.07
N LYS A 21 10.08 0.32 9.14
CA LYS A 21 9.33 1.12 8.18
C LYS A 21 8.85 0.23 7.05
N ILE A 22 7.58 0.34 6.68
CA ILE A 22 7.01 -0.44 5.57
C ILE A 22 6.70 0.44 4.36
N GLY A 23 6.49 -0.19 3.22
CA GLY A 23 6.20 0.43 1.94
C GLY A 23 7.44 0.74 1.10
N LEU A 24 8.61 0.18 1.45
CA LEU A 24 9.87 0.37 0.72
C LEU A 24 10.31 -0.86 -0.07
N ASN A 25 9.80 -2.04 0.26
CA ASN A 25 10.20 -3.27 -0.40
C ASN A 25 9.43 -3.46 -1.72
N PRO A 26 10.00 -4.15 -2.72
CA PRO A 26 9.34 -4.37 -4.02
C PRO A 26 7.98 -5.09 -3.90
N ASP A 27 7.87 -6.06 -2.99
CA ASP A 27 6.64 -6.81 -2.69
C ASP A 27 5.56 -5.96 -1.99
N GLU A 28 5.95 -4.80 -1.46
CA GLU A 28 5.03 -3.82 -0.88
C GLU A 28 4.61 -2.76 -1.91
N SER A 29 5.01 -2.88 -3.19
CA SER A 29 4.60 -1.94 -4.24
C SER A 29 3.09 -1.93 -4.45
N SER A 30 2.54 -0.74 -4.68
CA SER A 30 1.12 -0.58 -4.97
C SER A 30 0.83 -0.66 -6.46
N LEU A 31 1.83 -0.61 -7.32
CA LEU A 31 1.68 -0.64 -8.77
C LEU A 31 2.42 -1.84 -9.34
N SER A 32 1.74 -2.61 -10.20
CA SER A 32 2.37 -3.68 -10.96
C SER A 32 3.28 -3.07 -12.02
N TYR A 33 4.60 -3.17 -11.84
CA TYR A 33 5.56 -2.77 -12.86
C TYR A 33 5.88 -3.98 -13.74
N ASN A 34 5.79 -3.81 -15.06
CA ASN A 34 6.30 -4.82 -15.98
C ASN A 34 7.82 -4.65 -16.12
N ASP A 35 8.53 -5.75 -16.33
CA ASP A 35 10.01 -5.88 -16.47
C ASP A 35 10.65 -5.05 -17.60
N LEU A 36 9.91 -4.16 -18.26
CA LEU A 36 10.36 -3.33 -19.38
C LEU A 36 11.19 -2.10 -18.94
N GLY A 37 11.85 -2.17 -17.77
CA GLY A 37 13.11 -1.43 -17.54
C GLY A 37 13.08 -0.16 -16.70
N PHE A 38 12.07 0.08 -15.85
CA PHE A 38 12.05 1.27 -14.97
C PHE A 38 11.67 0.99 -13.51
N GLU A 39 12.01 -0.19 -13.00
CA GLU A 39 11.82 -0.53 -11.58
C GLU A 39 12.69 0.33 -10.64
N ALA A 40 13.84 0.82 -11.12
CA ALA A 40 14.78 1.66 -10.36
C ALA A 40 14.18 2.98 -9.85
N PHE A 41 13.03 3.42 -10.37
CA PHE A 41 12.34 4.65 -9.96
C PHE A 41 10.94 4.41 -9.39
N SER A 42 10.55 3.15 -9.17
CA SER A 42 9.22 2.81 -8.65
C SER A 42 8.92 3.51 -7.33
N LEU A 43 9.86 3.46 -6.38
CA LEU A 43 9.72 4.14 -5.09
C LEU A 43 9.63 5.66 -5.23
N LEU A 44 10.44 6.27 -6.10
CA LEU A 44 10.41 7.72 -6.33
C LEU A 44 9.07 8.15 -6.94
N ARG A 45 8.55 7.35 -7.87
CA ARG A 45 7.24 7.57 -8.48
C ARG A 45 6.13 7.48 -7.44
N GLU A 46 6.09 6.40 -6.68
CA GLU A 46 5.11 6.23 -5.61
C GLU A 46 5.22 7.33 -4.56
N TYR A 47 6.42 7.82 -4.26
CA TYR A 47 6.62 8.95 -3.35
C TYR A 47 5.92 10.22 -3.83
N PHE A 48 5.97 10.52 -5.12
CA PHE A 48 5.29 11.69 -5.67
C PHE A 48 3.77 11.51 -5.84
N PHE A 49 3.31 10.31 -6.22
CA PHE A 49 1.88 10.07 -6.44
C PHE A 49 1.10 9.72 -5.18
N MET A 50 1.73 9.04 -4.22
CA MET A 50 1.11 8.52 -3.00
C MET A 50 2.09 8.54 -1.82
N PRO A 51 2.53 9.72 -1.36
CA PRO A 51 3.52 9.84 -0.28
C PRO A 51 3.05 9.20 1.03
N HIS A 52 1.74 9.16 1.28
CA HIS A 52 1.16 8.59 2.50
C HIS A 52 1.42 7.10 2.67
N LYS A 53 1.71 6.36 1.59
CA LYS A 53 2.13 4.96 1.65
C LYS A 53 3.36 4.74 2.55
N PHE A 54 4.24 5.75 2.61
CA PHE A 54 5.49 5.67 3.38
C PHE A 54 5.34 6.08 4.85
N ASN A 55 4.10 6.36 5.31
CA ASN A 55 3.80 6.75 6.69
C ASN A 55 3.38 5.56 7.58
N PHE A 56 3.69 4.34 7.16
CA PHE A 56 3.36 3.14 7.90
C PHE A 56 4.60 2.59 8.63
N LEU A 57 4.35 2.01 9.79
CA LEU A 57 5.34 1.33 10.61
C LEU A 57 4.79 -0.03 11.05
N ARG A 58 5.68 -1.02 11.16
CA ARG A 58 5.40 -2.36 11.68
C ARG A 58 6.16 -2.54 12.98
N ILE A 59 5.49 -3.09 13.98
CA ILE A 59 6.12 -3.54 15.23
C ILE A 59 6.17 -5.06 15.15
N ASN A 60 7.38 -5.58 15.01
CA ASN A 60 7.66 -7.02 14.98
C ASN A 60 7.76 -7.58 16.41
N ASN A 61 7.85 -8.90 16.53
CA ASN A 61 8.08 -9.60 17.79
C ASN A 61 7.04 -9.34 18.90
N LEU A 62 5.78 -9.09 18.51
CA LEU A 62 4.67 -8.93 19.46
C LEU A 62 4.26 -10.24 20.17
N ASP A 63 4.82 -11.38 19.78
CA ASP A 63 4.69 -12.67 20.46
C ASP A 63 5.25 -12.65 21.88
N ILE A 64 6.06 -11.65 22.25
CA ILE A 64 6.44 -11.37 23.64
C ILE A 64 5.21 -11.21 24.57
N LEU A 65 4.07 -10.82 24.01
CA LEU A 65 2.80 -10.64 24.72
C LEU A 65 1.99 -11.94 24.87
N ASN A 66 2.46 -13.08 24.37
CA ASN A 66 1.70 -14.34 24.42
C ASN A 66 1.31 -14.77 25.84
N ASN A 67 2.11 -14.38 26.84
CA ASN A 67 1.84 -14.67 28.25
C ASN A 67 1.21 -13.49 29.01
N CYS A 68 0.94 -12.37 28.33
CA CYS A 68 0.29 -11.21 28.94
C CYS A 68 -1.13 -11.60 29.38
N GLN A 69 -1.44 -11.35 30.65
CA GLN A 69 -2.75 -11.68 31.21
C GLN A 69 -3.79 -10.57 30.95
N GLY A 70 -3.33 -9.36 30.64
CA GLY A 70 -4.17 -8.23 30.29
C GLY A 70 -4.75 -8.30 28.88
N ARG A 71 -5.79 -7.48 28.64
CA ARG A 71 -6.46 -7.33 27.34
C ARG A 71 -6.17 -5.99 26.68
N THR A 72 -5.81 -4.99 27.47
CA THR A 72 -5.51 -3.65 27.00
C THR A 72 -4.03 -3.36 27.23
N ILE A 73 -3.34 -2.92 26.19
CA ILE A 73 -1.93 -2.55 26.28
C ILE A 73 -1.72 -1.09 25.87
N ASN A 74 -0.74 -0.46 26.49
CA ASN A 74 -0.15 0.79 26.05
C ASN A 74 1.21 0.50 25.42
N ILE A 75 1.47 1.14 24.27
CA ILE A 75 2.78 1.11 23.61
C ILE A 75 3.39 2.52 23.73
N GLU A 76 4.53 2.60 24.41
CA GLU A 76 5.21 3.86 24.70
C GLU A 76 6.48 4.01 23.84
N PHE A 77 6.46 5.02 22.96
CA PHE A 77 7.61 5.42 22.15
C PHE A 77 8.40 6.52 22.86
N LYS A 78 9.63 6.18 23.29
CA LYS A 78 10.56 7.15 23.90
C LYS A 78 11.52 7.67 22.84
N PHE A 79 11.48 8.97 22.59
CA PHE A 79 12.35 9.65 21.63
C PHE A 79 13.48 10.39 22.36
N SER A 80 14.69 10.37 21.80
CA SER A 80 15.86 11.07 22.34
C SER A 80 15.89 12.56 21.96
N LYS A 81 15.05 12.98 21.01
CA LYS A 81 14.93 14.35 20.54
C LYS A 81 13.54 14.90 20.87
N PRO A 82 13.42 16.18 21.24
CA PRO A 82 12.12 16.81 21.39
C PRO A 82 11.40 16.88 20.04
N PHE A 83 10.08 16.84 20.08
CA PHE A 83 9.27 17.08 18.89
C PHE A 83 9.33 18.56 18.48
N PRO A 84 9.15 18.89 17.18
CA PRO A 84 8.97 20.26 16.73
C PRO A 84 7.82 20.95 17.47
N ALA A 85 7.95 22.26 17.73
CA ALA A 85 6.95 23.02 18.51
C ALA A 85 5.54 23.03 17.88
N ASN A 86 5.44 22.82 16.57
CA ASN A 86 4.19 22.73 15.82
C ASN A 86 3.63 21.30 15.72
N CYS A 87 4.24 20.31 16.39
CA CYS A 87 3.75 18.94 16.40
C CYS A 87 2.61 18.81 17.42
N ILE A 88 1.38 18.64 16.93
CA ILE A 88 0.19 18.44 17.76
C ILE A 88 -0.25 16.99 17.63
N PHE A 89 -0.17 16.22 18.71
CA PHE A 89 -0.63 14.84 18.74
C PHE A 89 -2.14 14.77 18.89
N ARG A 90 -2.77 13.94 18.05
CA ARG A 90 -4.20 13.63 18.15
C ARG A 90 -4.41 12.14 17.88
N LYS A 91 -5.47 11.57 18.45
CA LYS A 91 -5.79 10.14 18.29
C LYS A 91 -5.97 9.77 16.81
N GLU A 92 -6.52 10.68 16.01
CA GLU A 92 -6.83 10.48 14.60
C GLU A 92 -5.58 10.39 13.70
N LEU A 93 -4.39 10.73 14.23
CA LEU A 93 -3.13 10.57 13.50
C LEU A 93 -2.64 9.12 13.46
N PHE A 94 -3.21 8.25 14.29
CA PHE A 94 -2.82 6.85 14.38
C PHE A 94 -4.02 5.98 14.03
N SER A 95 -3.77 4.96 13.22
CA SER A 95 -4.77 3.96 12.85
C SER A 95 -4.08 2.62 12.69
N LEU A 96 -4.74 1.58 13.17
CA LEU A 96 -4.32 0.19 13.01
C LEU A 96 -5.11 -0.44 11.87
N SER A 97 -4.59 -1.53 11.29
CA SER A 97 -5.28 -2.32 10.26
C SER A 97 -5.67 -1.52 9.01
N MET A 98 -4.82 -0.59 8.61
CA MET A 98 -5.01 0.22 7.40
C MET A 98 -4.13 -0.31 6.27
N THR A 99 -4.58 -0.12 5.03
CA THR A 99 -3.79 -0.39 3.82
C THR A 99 -4.13 0.64 2.74
N PRO A 100 -3.15 1.13 1.94
CA PRO A 100 -3.44 1.97 0.79
C PRO A 100 -4.21 1.17 -0.27
N ILE A 101 -5.16 1.82 -0.93
CA ILE A 101 -5.96 1.23 -2.02
C ILE A 101 -5.79 2.08 -3.27
N ILE A 102 -5.61 1.41 -4.41
CA ILE A 102 -5.60 2.02 -5.73
C ILE A 102 -6.79 1.49 -6.55
N ASN A 103 -7.37 2.35 -7.38
CA ASN A 103 -8.53 1.99 -8.20
C ASN A 103 -8.09 1.38 -9.55
N ILE A 104 -7.48 0.20 -9.52
CA ILE A 104 -7.10 -0.57 -10.71
C ILE A 104 -7.80 -1.93 -10.64
N PHE A 105 -8.47 -2.30 -11.73
CA PHE A 105 -9.21 -3.56 -11.83
C PHE A 105 -9.25 -4.06 -13.27
N ALA A 106 -9.42 -5.37 -13.44
CA ALA A 106 -9.59 -5.97 -14.75
C ALA A 106 -10.98 -5.67 -15.31
N LYS A 107 -11.05 -5.27 -16.58
CA LYS A 107 -12.31 -5.05 -17.29
C LYS A 107 -12.16 -5.44 -18.76
N SER A 108 -13.17 -6.12 -19.29
CA SER A 108 -13.22 -6.47 -20.71
C SER A 108 -13.39 -5.21 -21.55
N ALA A 109 -12.60 -5.09 -22.62
CA ALA A 109 -12.85 -4.14 -23.67
C ALA A 109 -14.02 -4.58 -24.55
N GLU A 110 -14.63 -3.64 -25.26
CA GLU A 110 -15.58 -3.95 -26.33
C GLU A 110 -14.91 -4.76 -27.44
N PRO A 111 -15.59 -5.79 -27.98
CA PRO A 111 -15.09 -6.52 -29.14
C PRO A 111 -14.87 -5.61 -30.33
N LEU A 112 -13.81 -5.89 -31.09
CA LEU A 112 -13.53 -5.23 -32.36
C LEU A 112 -13.44 -6.27 -33.47
N ILE A 113 -13.96 -5.91 -34.64
CA ILE A 113 -13.81 -6.71 -35.85
C ILE A 113 -12.50 -6.29 -36.51
N ASN A 114 -11.52 -7.19 -36.53
CA ASN A 114 -10.29 -6.97 -37.28
C ASN A 114 -10.48 -7.42 -38.73
N ASN A 115 -10.64 -6.48 -39.65
CA ASN A 115 -10.79 -6.76 -41.08
C ASN A 115 -9.49 -6.62 -41.87
N HIS A 116 -8.34 -6.49 -41.18
CA HIS A 116 -7.01 -6.32 -41.76
C HIS A 116 -6.84 -5.12 -42.73
N LYS A 117 -7.77 -4.15 -42.73
CA LYS A 117 -7.68 -2.94 -43.58
C LYS A 117 -6.93 -1.78 -42.93
N LYS A 118 -6.62 -1.88 -41.64
CA LYS A 118 -5.95 -0.85 -40.84
C LYS A 118 -4.85 -1.48 -40.02
N ASP A 119 -3.75 -0.74 -39.87
CA ASP A 119 -2.59 -1.16 -39.08
C ASP A 119 -2.84 -1.09 -37.57
N SER A 120 -3.81 -0.29 -37.13
CA SER A 120 -4.17 -0.15 -35.72
C SER A 120 -5.66 0.10 -35.50
N TYR A 121 -6.15 -0.35 -34.35
CA TYR A 121 -7.53 -0.16 -33.90
C TYR A 121 -7.52 0.44 -32.50
N ARG A 122 -8.42 1.41 -32.28
CA ARG A 122 -8.65 1.94 -30.94
C ARG A 122 -9.42 0.92 -30.11
N ILE A 123 -8.90 0.61 -28.93
CA ILE A 123 -9.58 -0.20 -27.93
C ILE A 123 -10.51 0.71 -27.12
N PHE A 124 -11.76 0.30 -26.99
CA PHE A 124 -12.74 0.96 -26.13
C PHE A 124 -13.12 0.02 -25.00
N VAL A 125 -13.12 0.54 -23.77
CA VAL A 125 -13.71 -0.17 -22.63
C VAL A 125 -15.23 0.04 -22.60
N ASP A 126 -15.66 1.26 -22.91
CA ASP A 126 -17.05 1.68 -23.05
C ASP A 126 -17.11 2.89 -24.00
N ARG A 127 -17.71 2.74 -25.18
CA ARG A 127 -17.84 3.81 -26.18
C ARG A 127 -18.85 4.87 -25.78
N SER A 128 -19.84 4.52 -24.95
CA SER A 128 -20.84 5.48 -24.48
C SER A 128 -20.23 6.46 -23.46
N GLN A 129 -19.19 6.02 -22.73
CA GLN A 129 -18.48 6.81 -21.74
C GLN A 129 -16.95 6.74 -21.94
N PRO A 130 -16.42 7.35 -23.02
CA PRO A 130 -15.02 7.18 -23.41
C PRO A 130 -14.00 7.78 -22.43
N LYS A 131 -14.45 8.53 -21.42
CA LYS A 131 -13.61 9.13 -20.37
C LYS A 131 -13.74 8.42 -19.01
N ALA A 132 -14.60 7.41 -18.89
CA ALA A 132 -14.83 6.73 -17.61
C ALA A 132 -13.68 5.77 -17.23
N TYR A 133 -12.86 5.35 -18.19
CA TYR A 133 -11.80 4.37 -17.99
C TYR A 133 -10.54 4.77 -18.77
N GLU A 134 -9.39 4.49 -18.18
CA GLU A 134 -8.08 4.56 -18.84
C GLU A 134 -7.46 3.17 -18.88
N ILE A 135 -6.94 2.77 -20.04
CA ILE A 135 -6.34 1.45 -20.23
C ILE A 135 -4.88 1.52 -19.79
N ILE A 136 -4.56 0.87 -18.67
CA ILE A 136 -3.20 0.82 -18.13
C ILE A 136 -2.38 -0.33 -18.75
N GLN A 137 -3.00 -1.50 -18.91
CA GLN A 137 -2.36 -2.70 -19.44
C GLN A 137 -3.38 -3.60 -20.13
N THR A 138 -3.00 -4.17 -21.27
CA THR A 138 -3.75 -5.26 -21.91
C THR A 138 -3.31 -6.58 -21.31
N LEU A 139 -4.23 -7.31 -20.67
CA LEU A 139 -3.93 -8.60 -20.02
C LEU A 139 -3.99 -9.77 -20.99
N GLN A 140 -4.94 -9.75 -21.93
CA GLN A 140 -5.16 -10.84 -22.87
C GLN A 140 -5.89 -10.34 -24.11
N VAL A 141 -5.57 -10.93 -25.26
CA VAL A 141 -6.34 -10.78 -26.51
C VAL A 141 -6.87 -12.15 -26.90
N LYS A 142 -8.17 -12.25 -27.17
CA LYS A 142 -8.83 -13.46 -27.65
C LYS A 142 -9.45 -13.17 -29.01
N ALA A 143 -9.26 -14.08 -29.95
CA ALA A 143 -9.90 -14.06 -31.25
C ALA A 143 -10.81 -15.29 -31.36
N HIS A 144 -12.02 -15.09 -31.86
CA HIS A 144 -12.93 -16.16 -32.22
C HIS A 144 -13.12 -16.11 -33.73
N ASN A 145 -12.74 -17.18 -34.43
CA ASN A 145 -13.12 -17.36 -35.82
C ASN A 145 -14.54 -17.92 -35.82
N SER A 146 -15.45 -17.21 -36.48
CA SER A 146 -16.77 -17.76 -36.83
C SER A 146 -16.63 -18.71 -38.02
#